data_AF-A0A9E3GRN5-F1
#
_entry.id   AF-A0A9E3GRN5-F1
#
_cell.length_a   1.000
_cell.length_b   1.000
_cell.length_c   1.000
_cell.angle_alpha   90.00
_cell.angle_beta   90.00
_cell.angle_gamma   90.00
#
_symmetry.space_group_name_H-M   'P 1'
#
loop_
_entity.id
_entity.type
_entity.pdbx_description
1 polymer ?
#
loop_
_entity_poly.entity_id
_entity_poly.type
_entity_poly.pdbx_seq_one_letter_code
_entity_poly.pdbx_strand_id
1 'polypeptide(L)'
;MSSMTVNPTAIALAAPFLRSLSSARQIFSLYPDGHPNRQEVLRDLITHVQALHASMHGDPTFFVARHSIYLGSSLLSRESLSLFRLVEAMEREGIEACGFTLSTTEQDLAELVKLIDGHRPLAERLGGIQLNHMSLPVLGEEAGEHDLSDLRRAYAMGLEVLRQTALRVSSGKPVDLSAATNVVEKLATEVAMEPSSALLLTTVKSYDEYTYYHMLNVGLLAVSLGQALGLRRDQIVTLGLAGLLHDVGKVHMPEDVLLHVGKLSEEQWRIVQKHPV
;
A
#
# COMPACT_ATOMS: atom_id res chain seq x y z
N MET A 1 16.56 6.82 -30.44
CA MET A 1 16.96 6.70 -29.02
C MET A 1 16.09 5.61 -28.43
N SER A 2 16.62 4.41 -28.25
CA SER A 2 15.83 3.24 -27.85
C SER A 2 15.21 3.46 -26.47
N SER A 3 13.88 3.37 -26.41
CA SER A 3 13.13 3.29 -25.16
C SER A 3 13.75 2.18 -24.29
N MET A 4 14.41 2.55 -23.19
CA MET A 4 15.00 1.63 -22.22
C MET A 4 13.87 0.99 -21.41
N THR A 5 13.12 0.09 -22.03
CA THR A 5 12.18 -0.77 -21.33
C THR A 5 12.97 -1.60 -20.32
N VAL A 6 12.66 -1.45 -19.03
CA VAL A 6 13.29 -2.24 -17.96
C VAL A 6 13.00 -3.72 -18.19
N ASN A 7 14.03 -4.56 -18.02
CA ASN A 7 13.92 -6.00 -18.22
C ASN A 7 12.81 -6.58 -17.31
N PRO A 8 11.88 -7.43 -17.82
CA PRO A 8 10.85 -8.08 -17.03
C PRO A 8 11.35 -8.79 -15.76
N THR A 9 12.57 -9.34 -15.79
CA THR A 9 13.21 -9.95 -14.61
C THR A 9 13.45 -8.92 -13.50
N ALA A 10 13.87 -7.71 -13.85
CA ALA A 10 14.11 -6.64 -12.89
C ALA A 10 12.79 -6.15 -12.25
N ILE A 11 11.73 -6.06 -13.04
CA ILE A 11 10.38 -5.74 -12.54
C ILE A 11 9.91 -6.80 -11.53
N ALA A 12 10.14 -8.09 -11.82
CA ALA A 12 9.79 -9.17 -10.89
C ALA A 12 10.60 -9.11 -9.57
N LEU A 13 11.86 -8.65 -9.62
CA LEU A 13 12.73 -8.47 -8.46
C LEU A 13 12.44 -7.18 -7.66
N ALA A 14 11.77 -6.20 -8.27
CA ALA A 14 11.39 -4.95 -7.63
C ALA A 14 10.38 -5.18 -6.49
N ALA A 15 9.42 -6.06 -6.71
CA ALA A 15 8.35 -6.36 -5.76
C ALA A 15 8.84 -6.90 -4.40
N PRO A 16 9.71 -7.93 -4.33
CA PRO A 16 10.25 -8.40 -3.05
C PRO A 16 11.14 -7.35 -2.37
N PHE A 17 11.92 -6.56 -3.13
CA PHE A 17 12.67 -5.44 -2.58
C PHE A 17 11.77 -4.43 -1.86
N LEU A 18 10.74 -3.93 -2.54
CA LEU A 18 9.84 -2.91 -1.97
C LEU A 18 9.03 -3.43 -0.78
N ARG A 19 8.64 -4.71 -0.79
CA ARG A 19 8.02 -5.35 0.39
C ARG A 19 9.00 -5.41 1.56
N SER A 20 10.24 -5.84 1.32
CA SER A 20 11.28 -5.88 2.34
C SER A 20 11.58 -4.48 2.90
N LEU A 21 11.55 -3.44 2.06
CA LEU A 21 11.72 -2.05 2.49
C LEU A 21 10.55 -1.58 3.36
N SER A 22 9.31 -1.93 2.98
CA SER A 22 8.13 -1.64 3.80
C SER A 22 8.19 -2.37 5.16
N SER A 23 8.61 -3.64 5.17
CA SER A 23 8.79 -4.40 6.42
C SER A 23 9.91 -3.82 7.29
N ALA A 24 11.00 -3.35 6.70
CA ALA A 24 12.11 -2.75 7.43
C ALA A 24 11.65 -1.52 8.25
N ARG A 25 10.77 -0.68 7.71
CA ARG A 25 10.16 0.44 8.44
C ARG A 25 9.44 -0.01 9.70
N GLN A 26 8.59 -1.03 9.57
CA GLN A 26 7.87 -1.60 10.73
C GLN A 26 8.84 -2.17 11.77
N ILE A 27 9.84 -2.94 11.34
CA ILE A 27 10.85 -3.50 12.24
C ILE A 27 11.65 -2.39 12.94
N PHE A 28 12.00 -1.31 12.25
CA PHE A 28 12.72 -0.17 12.82
C PHE A 28 11.87 0.61 13.83
N SER A 29 10.56 0.67 13.62
CA SER A 29 9.64 1.27 14.59
C SER A 29 9.45 0.43 15.86
N LEU A 30 9.58 -0.91 15.75
CA LEU A 30 9.34 -1.85 16.84
C LEU A 30 10.61 -2.16 17.66
N TYR A 31 11.79 -2.14 17.04
CA TYR A 31 13.02 -2.61 17.65
C TYR A 31 14.13 -1.54 17.72
N PRO A 32 14.89 -1.47 18.83
CA PRO A 32 15.97 -0.51 18.99
C PRO A 32 17.17 -0.80 18.07
N ASP A 33 18.07 0.18 17.94
CA ASP A 33 19.30 0.04 17.16
C ASP A 33 20.12 -1.18 17.66
N GLY A 34 20.67 -1.95 16.72
CA GLY A 34 21.46 -3.15 17.02
C GLY A 34 20.65 -4.44 17.23
N HIS A 35 19.32 -4.40 17.21
CA HIS A 35 18.50 -5.61 17.33
C HIS A 35 18.69 -6.60 16.17
N PRO A 36 18.74 -7.93 16.41
CA PRO A 36 18.94 -8.94 15.36
C PRO A 36 17.97 -8.83 14.19
N ASN A 37 16.67 -8.65 14.43
CA ASN A 37 15.67 -8.50 13.36
C ASN A 37 15.94 -7.29 12.45
N ARG A 38 16.56 -6.23 12.96
CA ARG A 38 16.97 -5.08 12.13
C ARG A 38 18.16 -5.43 11.26
N GLN A 39 19.12 -6.19 11.77
CA GLN A 39 20.24 -6.66 10.98
C GLN A 39 19.79 -7.65 9.89
N GLU A 40 18.86 -8.54 10.23
CA GLU A 40 18.31 -9.53 9.29
C GLU A 40 17.58 -8.86 8.12
N VAL A 41 16.67 -7.92 8.40
CA VAL A 41 15.96 -7.22 7.31
C VAL A 41 16.89 -6.37 6.44
N LEU A 42 17.97 -5.81 7.01
CA LEU A 42 18.98 -5.09 6.23
C LEU A 42 19.78 -6.02 5.32
N ARG A 43 20.11 -7.24 5.77
CA ARG A 43 20.75 -8.27 4.94
C ARG A 43 19.84 -8.75 3.80
N ASP A 44 18.54 -8.86 4.06
CA ASP A 44 17.58 -9.18 3.02
C ASP A 44 17.50 -8.05 1.99
N LEU A 45 17.42 -6.81 2.44
CA LEU A 45 17.44 -5.64 1.56
C LEU A 45 18.69 -5.58 0.68
N ILE A 46 19.88 -5.83 1.25
CA ILE A 46 21.10 -5.80 0.44
C ILE A 46 21.11 -6.93 -0.61
N THR A 47 20.60 -8.11 -0.26
CA THR A 47 20.45 -9.23 -1.21
C THR A 47 19.54 -8.85 -2.37
N HIS A 48 18.43 -8.17 -2.10
CA HIS A 48 17.52 -7.67 -3.12
C HIS A 48 18.16 -6.60 -4.02
N VAL A 49 18.91 -5.65 -3.44
CA VAL A 49 19.65 -4.62 -4.21
C VAL A 49 20.67 -5.28 -5.16
N GLN A 50 21.40 -6.27 -4.67
CA GLN A 50 22.36 -7.03 -5.48
C GLN A 50 21.68 -7.80 -6.63
N ALA A 51 20.52 -8.42 -6.36
CA ALA A 51 19.74 -9.12 -7.38
C ALA A 51 19.23 -8.15 -8.46
N LEU A 52 18.75 -6.97 -8.06
CA LEU A 52 18.31 -5.92 -8.98
C LEU A 52 19.46 -5.45 -9.89
N HIS A 53 20.62 -5.16 -9.31
CA HIS A 53 21.83 -4.84 -10.08
C HIS A 53 22.21 -5.93 -11.08
N ALA A 54 22.17 -7.21 -10.68
CA ALA A 54 22.50 -8.32 -11.58
C ALA A 54 21.52 -8.44 -12.76
N SER A 55 20.31 -7.88 -12.64
CA SER A 55 19.25 -7.97 -13.64
C SER A 55 19.14 -6.75 -14.57
N MET A 56 19.89 -5.67 -14.31
CA MET A 56 19.77 -4.38 -15.01
C MET A 56 21.13 -3.85 -15.48
N HIS A 57 21.12 -3.10 -16.58
CA HIS A 57 22.27 -2.30 -16.99
C HIS A 57 22.18 -0.92 -16.32
N GLY A 58 22.91 -0.74 -15.22
CA GLY A 58 22.96 0.50 -14.45
C GLY A 58 22.47 0.34 -13.01
N ASP A 59 22.42 1.46 -12.30
CA ASP A 59 21.97 1.51 -10.91
C ASP A 59 20.43 1.40 -10.86
N PRO A 60 19.86 0.38 -10.17
CA PRO A 60 18.42 0.27 -10.02
C PRO A 60 17.90 1.51 -9.30
N THR A 61 16.95 2.18 -9.94
CA THR A 61 16.41 3.43 -9.44
C THR A 61 14.90 3.36 -9.38
N PHE A 62 14.40 3.57 -8.17
CA PHE A 62 12.98 3.70 -7.91
C PHE A 62 12.59 5.16 -7.95
N PHE A 63 11.62 5.49 -8.78
CA PHE A 63 11.02 6.82 -8.80
C PHE A 63 9.68 6.77 -8.10
N VAL A 64 9.38 7.79 -7.32
CA VAL A 64 8.11 7.96 -6.63
C VAL A 64 7.49 9.27 -7.10
N ALA A 65 6.33 9.17 -7.74
CA ALA A 65 5.61 10.33 -8.19
C ALA A 65 4.11 10.00 -8.27
N ARG A 66 3.27 10.95 -7.84
CA ARG A 66 1.81 10.87 -8.00
C ARG A 66 1.24 9.56 -7.44
N HIS A 67 1.67 9.18 -6.24
CA HIS A 67 1.29 7.93 -5.57
C HIS A 67 1.60 6.65 -6.37
N SER A 68 2.62 6.71 -7.21
CA SER A 68 3.08 5.58 -8.01
C SER A 68 4.57 5.39 -7.82
N ILE A 69 4.98 4.13 -7.87
CA ILE A 69 6.39 3.75 -7.88
C ILE A 69 6.76 3.14 -9.22
N TYR A 70 7.90 3.58 -9.74
CA TYR A 70 8.44 3.15 -11.02
C TYR A 70 9.83 2.57 -10.77
N LEU A 71 10.21 1.56 -11.54
CA LEU A 71 11.60 1.16 -11.68
C LEU A 71 12.08 1.65 -13.04
N GLY A 72 13.03 2.57 -13.09
CA GLY A 72 13.36 3.28 -14.32
C GLY A 72 12.13 3.99 -14.89
N SER A 73 11.76 3.69 -16.14
CA SER A 73 10.54 4.19 -16.78
C SER A 73 9.33 3.25 -16.67
N SER A 74 9.46 2.13 -15.95
CA SER A 74 8.41 1.11 -15.87
C SER A 74 7.58 1.28 -14.60
N LEU A 75 6.27 1.54 -14.77
CA LEU A 75 5.31 1.61 -13.67
C LEU A 75 5.16 0.25 -12.97
N LEU A 76 5.35 0.22 -11.65
CA LEU A 76 5.08 -0.95 -10.82
C LEU A 76 3.66 -0.84 -10.28
N SER A 77 2.67 -1.09 -11.14
CA SER A 77 1.25 -0.84 -10.82
C SER A 77 0.80 -1.58 -9.57
N ARG A 78 1.18 -2.84 -9.39
CA ARG A 78 0.75 -3.64 -8.23
C ARG A 78 1.39 -3.16 -6.93
N GLU A 79 2.66 -2.81 -6.97
CA GLU A 79 3.43 -2.34 -5.82
C GLU A 79 3.02 -0.92 -5.44
N SER A 80 2.77 -0.04 -6.42
CA SER A 80 2.19 1.29 -6.21
C SER A 80 0.89 1.21 -5.39
N LEU A 81 0.10 0.17 -5.65
CA LEU A 81 -1.16 -0.08 -4.96
C LEU A 81 -0.99 -0.74 -3.59
N SER A 82 -0.23 -1.84 -3.52
CA SER A 82 -0.07 -2.63 -2.30
C SER A 82 0.84 -1.99 -1.25
N LEU A 83 1.74 -1.11 -1.68
CA LEU A 83 2.71 -0.42 -0.83
C LEU A 83 2.44 1.09 -0.78
N PHE A 84 1.18 1.50 -0.91
CA PHE A 84 0.78 2.91 -0.88
C PHE A 84 1.35 3.68 0.33
N ARG A 85 1.40 3.07 1.52
CA ARG A 85 1.99 3.68 2.73
C ARG A 85 3.50 3.92 2.63
N LEU A 86 4.21 3.09 1.86
CA LEU A 86 5.62 3.31 1.57
C LEU A 86 5.77 4.49 0.62
N VAL A 87 4.99 4.50 -0.45
CA VAL A 87 4.93 5.58 -1.44
C VAL A 87 4.61 6.92 -0.79
N GLU A 88 3.54 7.00 0.01
CA GLU A 88 3.13 8.21 0.74
C GLU A 88 4.21 8.69 1.72
N ALA A 89 4.88 7.76 2.42
CA ALA A 89 5.98 8.12 3.30
C ALA A 89 7.17 8.69 2.51
N MET A 90 7.53 8.09 1.38
CA MET A 90 8.59 8.60 0.52
C MET A 90 8.24 10.00 -0.03
N GLU A 91 7.01 10.21 -0.52
CA GLU A 91 6.55 11.52 -1.01
C GLU A 91 6.54 12.59 0.09
N ARG A 92 6.07 12.23 1.30
CA ARG A 92 6.04 13.14 2.46
C ARG A 92 7.43 13.64 2.83
N GLU A 93 8.43 12.76 2.77
CA GLU A 93 9.83 13.10 3.09
C GLU A 93 10.59 13.67 1.87
N GLY A 94 9.90 13.92 0.76
CA GLY A 94 10.46 14.51 -0.45
C GLY A 94 11.37 13.59 -1.25
N ILE A 95 11.22 12.27 -1.11
CA ILE A 95 11.97 11.28 -1.91
C ILE A 95 11.21 11.03 -3.21
N GLU A 96 11.71 11.61 -4.29
CA GLU A 96 11.16 11.46 -5.66
C GLU A 96 11.95 10.42 -6.47
N ALA A 97 13.23 10.23 -6.14
CA ALA A 97 14.07 9.20 -6.75
C ALA A 97 15.01 8.59 -5.72
N CYS A 98 15.17 7.27 -5.75
CA CYS A 98 16.09 6.51 -4.92
C CYS A 98 16.87 5.52 -5.79
N GLY A 99 18.11 5.87 -6.11
CA GLY A 99 19.05 5.06 -6.88
C GLY A 99 20.01 4.32 -5.98
N PHE A 100 20.21 3.03 -6.22
CA PHE A 100 21.12 2.19 -5.44
C PHE A 100 22.35 1.88 -6.29
N THR A 101 23.54 2.23 -5.80
CA THR A 101 24.80 1.90 -6.46
C THR A 101 25.33 0.55 -5.99
N LEU A 102 26.30 -0.02 -6.71
CA LEU A 102 27.02 -1.24 -6.28
C LEU A 102 27.74 -1.10 -4.93
N SER A 103 27.93 0.13 -4.45
CA SER A 103 28.54 0.44 -3.15
C SER A 103 27.53 0.55 -2.01
N THR A 104 26.24 0.32 -2.26
CA THR A 104 25.18 0.34 -1.22
C THR A 104 25.54 -0.63 -0.11
N THR A 105 25.44 -0.16 1.14
CA THR A 105 25.71 -0.95 2.33
C THR A 105 24.45 -1.11 3.20
N GLU A 106 24.48 -2.05 4.15
CA GLU A 106 23.43 -2.17 5.18
C GLU A 106 23.24 -0.87 5.98
N GLN A 107 24.33 -0.12 6.20
CA GLN A 107 24.28 1.17 6.89
C GLN A 107 23.54 2.23 6.06
N ASP A 108 23.78 2.26 4.75
CA ASP A 108 23.08 3.18 3.85
C ASP A 108 21.56 2.90 3.83
N LEU A 109 21.20 1.61 3.77
CA LEU A 109 19.81 1.16 3.83
C LEU A 109 19.15 1.50 5.17
N ALA A 110 19.88 1.38 6.28
CA ALA A 110 19.38 1.79 7.59
C ALA A 110 19.10 3.29 7.66
N GLU A 111 19.96 4.12 7.07
CA GLU A 111 19.74 5.56 6.97
C GLU A 111 18.57 5.89 6.03
N LEU A 112 18.39 5.16 4.93
CA LEU A 112 17.22 5.32 4.06
C LEU A 112 15.91 5.04 4.82
N VAL A 113 15.83 3.95 5.59
CA VAL A 113 14.64 3.62 6.39
C VAL A 113 14.33 4.73 7.41
N LYS A 114 15.35 5.22 8.13
CA LYS A 114 15.19 6.34 9.06
C LYS A 114 14.69 7.61 8.36
N LEU A 115 15.18 7.88 7.15
CA LEU A 115 14.72 9.00 6.34
C LEU A 115 13.24 8.86 5.99
N ILE A 116 12.82 7.71 5.46
CA ILE A 116 11.42 7.45 5.07
C ILE A 116 10.46 7.57 6.27
N ASP A 117 10.92 7.23 7.47
CA ASP A 117 10.13 7.35 8.69
C ASP A 117 10.23 8.74 9.37
N GLY A 118 10.90 9.71 8.74
CA GLY A 118 10.99 11.09 9.24
C GLY A 118 11.93 11.28 10.43
N HIS A 119 12.81 10.30 10.72
CA HIS A 119 13.77 10.37 11.82
C HIS A 119 15.05 11.13 11.48
N ARG A 120 15.21 11.56 10.22
CA ARG A 120 16.34 12.36 9.74
C ARG A 120 15.94 13.19 8.52
N PRO A 121 16.60 14.34 8.27
CA PRO A 121 16.31 15.16 7.12
C PRO A 121 16.78 14.52 5.80
N LEU A 122 16.13 14.90 4.71
CA LEU A 122 16.52 14.54 3.35
C LEU A 122 17.96 14.98 3.06
N ALA A 123 18.72 14.08 2.44
CA ALA A 123 20.09 14.33 1.99
C ALA A 123 20.20 13.89 0.54
N GLU A 124 21.06 14.53 -0.25
CA GLU A 124 21.26 14.18 -1.66
C GLU A 124 21.86 12.77 -1.83
N ARG A 125 22.57 12.27 -0.80
CA ARG A 125 23.23 10.97 -0.84
C ARG A 125 23.32 10.34 0.54
N LEU A 126 23.12 9.03 0.61
CA LEU A 126 23.33 8.18 1.78
C LEU A 126 24.33 7.09 1.39
N GLY A 127 25.62 7.43 1.40
CA GLY A 127 26.68 6.52 0.95
C GLY A 127 26.42 6.00 -0.47
N GLY A 128 26.17 4.70 -0.61
CA GLY A 128 25.86 4.07 -1.89
C GLY A 128 24.46 4.36 -2.46
N ILE A 129 23.61 5.14 -1.78
CA ILE A 129 22.26 5.50 -2.23
C ILE A 129 22.21 6.95 -2.68
N GLN A 130 21.73 7.20 -3.89
CA GLN A 130 21.52 8.53 -4.47
C GLN A 130 20.04 8.91 -4.36
N LEU A 131 19.76 10.12 -3.86
CA LEU A 131 18.40 10.60 -3.67
C LEU A 131 18.16 11.84 -4.55
N ASN A 132 17.08 11.85 -5.32
CA ASN A 132 16.62 12.96 -6.17
C ASN A 132 17.64 13.49 -7.20
N HIS A 133 18.81 12.85 -7.35
CA HIS A 133 19.87 13.27 -8.28
C HIS A 133 19.59 12.85 -9.73
N MET A 134 18.49 12.12 -9.97
CA MET A 134 18.05 11.75 -11.30
C MET A 134 16.63 12.26 -11.52
N SER A 135 16.43 12.97 -12.63
CA SER A 135 15.09 13.34 -13.06
C SER A 135 14.33 12.08 -13.44
N LEU A 136 13.02 12.04 -13.13
CA LEU A 136 12.14 11.02 -13.67
C LEU A 136 12.38 10.94 -15.19
N PRO A 137 12.63 9.74 -15.76
CA PRO A 137 12.63 9.60 -17.20
C PRO A 137 11.31 10.15 -17.74
N VAL A 138 11.35 10.78 -18.92
CA VAL A 138 10.12 11.24 -19.59
C VAL A 138 9.23 10.01 -19.76
N LEU A 139 8.24 9.88 -18.88
CA LEU A 139 7.23 8.85 -18.96
C LEU A 139 6.45 9.19 -20.23
N GLY A 140 6.52 8.30 -21.23
CA GLY A 140 5.68 8.46 -22.40
C GLY A 140 4.22 8.54 -21.95
N GLU A 141 3.42 9.38 -22.60
CA GLU A 141 1.98 9.54 -22.34
C GLU A 141 1.15 8.28 -22.66
N GLU A 142 1.74 7.09 -22.59
CA GLU A 142 1.10 5.83 -22.92
C GLU A 142 0.55 5.17 -21.65
N ALA A 143 -0.75 5.41 -21.49
CA ALA A 143 -1.75 4.70 -20.67
C ALA A 143 -2.17 5.39 -19.34
N GLY A 144 -3.20 6.25 -19.43
CA GLY A 144 -4.28 6.32 -18.43
C GLY A 144 -3.92 6.75 -16.99
N GLU A 145 -2.80 7.41 -16.77
CA GLU A 145 -2.26 7.69 -15.42
C GLU A 145 -3.07 8.70 -14.57
N HIS A 146 -3.93 9.52 -15.18
CA HIS A 146 -4.71 10.52 -14.42
C HIS A 146 -5.85 9.90 -13.59
N ASP A 147 -6.55 8.90 -14.12
CA ASP A 147 -7.73 8.25 -13.48
C ASP A 147 -7.36 7.32 -12.32
N LEU A 148 -6.21 6.65 -12.42
CA LEU A 148 -5.72 5.77 -11.36
C LEU A 148 -5.36 6.55 -10.07
N SER A 149 -5.04 7.84 -10.17
CA SER A 149 -4.60 8.61 -8.99
C SER A 149 -5.73 8.94 -8.02
N ASP A 150 -6.91 9.31 -8.53
CA ASP A 150 -8.06 9.70 -7.69
C ASP A 150 -8.74 8.49 -7.07
N LEU A 151 -8.94 7.43 -7.86
CA LEU A 151 -9.37 6.13 -7.37
C LEU A 151 -8.45 5.58 -6.27
N ARG A 152 -7.12 5.70 -6.43
CA ARG A 152 -6.15 5.32 -5.38
C ARG A 152 -6.24 6.20 -4.14
N ARG A 153 -6.37 7.51 -4.30
CA ARG A 153 -6.57 8.44 -3.18
C ARG A 153 -7.85 8.12 -2.40
N ALA A 154 -8.94 7.85 -3.10
CA ALA A 154 -10.22 7.45 -2.49
C ALA A 154 -10.08 6.13 -1.74
N TYR A 155 -9.37 5.16 -2.31
CA TYR A 155 -9.08 3.87 -1.66
C TYR A 155 -8.22 4.04 -0.40
N ALA A 156 -7.11 4.77 -0.47
CA ALA A 156 -6.25 5.04 0.67
C ALA A 156 -6.99 5.78 1.80
N MET A 157 -7.78 6.80 1.45
CA MET A 157 -8.64 7.51 2.40
C MET A 157 -9.67 6.57 3.02
N GLY A 158 -10.20 5.61 2.26
CA GLY A 158 -11.08 4.58 2.78
C GLY A 158 -10.45 3.68 3.83
N LEU A 159 -9.18 3.28 3.64
CA LEU A 159 -8.44 2.53 4.67
C LEU A 159 -8.30 3.33 5.96
N GLU A 160 -7.98 4.62 5.87
CA GLU A 160 -7.81 5.45 7.06
C GLU A 160 -9.14 5.68 7.78
N VAL A 161 -10.20 5.97 7.04
CA VAL A 161 -11.54 6.09 7.61
C VAL A 161 -11.97 4.80 8.31
N LEU A 162 -11.66 3.63 7.73
CA LEU A 162 -11.94 2.34 8.36
C LEU A 162 -11.17 2.18 9.67
N ARG A 163 -9.89 2.53 9.73
CA ARG A 163 -9.10 2.45 10.97
C ARG A 163 -9.67 3.36 12.05
N GLN A 164 -9.93 4.62 11.72
CA GLN A 164 -10.49 5.57 12.67
C GLN A 164 -11.88 5.13 13.15
N THR A 165 -12.70 4.61 12.24
CA THR A 165 -14.02 4.06 12.58
C THR A 165 -13.88 2.86 13.52
N ALA A 166 -13.03 1.90 13.19
CA ALA A 166 -12.76 0.73 14.01
C ALA A 166 -12.27 1.09 15.42
N LEU A 167 -11.35 2.05 15.54
CA LEU A 167 -10.85 2.55 16.83
C LEU A 167 -11.94 3.22 17.67
N ARG A 168 -12.86 3.97 17.03
CA ARG A 168 -13.99 4.59 17.73
C ARG A 168 -14.99 3.55 18.19
N VAL A 169 -15.31 2.58 17.33
CA VAL A 169 -16.20 1.45 17.65
C VAL A 169 -15.64 0.67 18.84
N SER A 170 -14.36 0.26 18.80
CA SER A 170 -13.74 -0.50 19.90
C SER A 170 -13.66 0.29 21.21
N SER A 171 -13.59 1.62 21.14
CA SER A 171 -13.61 2.51 22.30
C SER A 171 -15.02 2.87 22.79
N GLY A 172 -16.08 2.33 22.18
CA GLY A 172 -17.48 2.66 22.49
C GLY A 172 -17.86 4.12 22.22
N LYS A 173 -17.08 4.82 21.37
CA LYS A 173 -17.34 6.23 21.02
C LYS A 173 -18.37 6.32 19.90
N PRO A 174 -19.21 7.37 19.87
CA PRO A 174 -20.11 7.62 18.74
C PRO A 174 -19.32 7.67 17.42
N VAL A 175 -19.84 7.00 16.40
CA VAL A 175 -19.26 6.97 15.06
C VAL A 175 -20.08 7.90 14.17
N ASP A 176 -19.39 8.84 13.53
CA ASP A 176 -19.96 9.61 12.43
C ASP A 176 -19.58 8.92 11.11
N LEU A 177 -20.59 8.57 10.32
CA LEU A 177 -20.41 7.88 9.03
C LEU A 177 -20.16 8.84 7.88
N SER A 178 -20.22 10.17 8.09
CA SER A 178 -20.02 11.18 7.03
C SER A 178 -18.73 10.95 6.23
N ALA A 179 -17.62 10.67 6.91
CA ALA A 179 -16.34 10.38 6.28
C ALA A 179 -16.37 9.09 5.44
N ALA A 180 -17.03 8.03 5.94
CA ALA A 180 -17.18 6.76 5.23
C ALA A 180 -18.09 6.92 3.99
N THR A 181 -19.19 7.65 4.14
CA THR A 181 -20.08 8.01 3.03
C THR A 181 -19.31 8.79 1.95
N ASN A 182 -18.53 9.79 2.32
CA ASN A 182 -17.72 10.58 1.37
C ASN A 182 -16.71 9.71 0.62
N VAL A 183 -16.08 8.74 1.28
CA VAL A 183 -15.17 7.78 0.63
C VAL A 183 -15.94 6.93 -0.39
N VAL A 184 -17.08 6.36 0.01
CA VAL A 184 -17.89 5.51 -0.89
C VAL A 184 -18.43 6.32 -2.07
N GLU A 185 -18.82 7.57 -1.84
CA GLU A 185 -19.19 8.49 -2.91
C GLU A 185 -18.03 8.69 -3.88
N LYS A 186 -16.82 8.99 -3.41
CA LYS A 186 -15.67 9.10 -4.31
C LYS A 186 -15.43 7.80 -5.07
N LEU A 187 -15.33 6.66 -4.39
CA LEU A 187 -15.13 5.35 -5.03
C LEU A 187 -16.18 5.07 -6.11
N ALA A 188 -17.45 5.39 -5.88
CA ALA A 188 -18.50 5.17 -6.85
C ALA A 188 -18.45 6.13 -8.06
N THR A 189 -17.93 7.35 -7.87
CA THR A 189 -17.63 8.24 -9.00
C THR A 189 -16.49 7.66 -9.85
N GLU A 190 -15.42 7.22 -9.21
CA GLU A 190 -14.24 6.65 -9.88
C GLU A 190 -14.57 5.32 -10.60
N VAL A 191 -15.37 4.46 -9.97
CA VAL A 191 -15.86 3.21 -10.58
C VAL A 191 -16.73 3.47 -11.80
N ALA A 192 -17.53 4.54 -11.78
CA ALA A 192 -18.36 4.90 -12.93
C ALA A 192 -17.53 5.40 -14.12
N MET A 193 -16.38 6.01 -13.86
CA MET A 193 -15.44 6.49 -14.88
C MET A 193 -14.61 5.34 -15.44
N GLU A 194 -13.96 4.56 -14.57
CA GLU A 194 -13.00 3.50 -14.95
C GLU A 194 -13.24 2.18 -14.16
N PRO A 195 -14.28 1.40 -14.52
CA PRO A 195 -14.64 0.17 -13.80
C PRO A 195 -13.50 -0.86 -13.72
N SER A 196 -12.69 -0.97 -14.79
CA SER A 196 -11.59 -1.93 -14.90
C SER A 196 -10.48 -1.64 -13.88
N SER A 197 -10.15 -0.37 -13.69
CA SER A 197 -9.15 0.10 -12.73
C SER A 197 -9.60 -0.11 -11.29
N ALA A 198 -10.88 0.10 -11.01
CA ALA A 198 -11.46 -0.18 -9.70
C ALA A 198 -11.37 -1.67 -9.34
N LEU A 199 -11.62 -2.57 -10.29
CA LEU A 199 -11.48 -4.00 -10.03
C LEU A 199 -10.03 -4.41 -9.72
N LEU A 200 -9.04 -3.77 -10.37
CA LEU A 200 -7.62 -4.02 -10.06
C LEU A 200 -7.27 -3.71 -8.61
N LEU A 201 -7.84 -2.64 -8.03
CA LEU A 201 -7.65 -2.30 -6.62
C LEU A 201 -8.14 -3.38 -5.66
N THR A 202 -9.16 -4.14 -6.04
CA THR A 202 -9.67 -5.23 -5.17
C THR A 202 -8.69 -6.38 -5.01
N THR A 203 -7.66 -6.44 -5.85
CA THR A 203 -6.56 -7.42 -5.74
C THR A 203 -5.52 -7.03 -4.69
N VAL A 204 -5.58 -5.80 -4.17
CA VAL A 204 -4.68 -5.30 -3.16
C VAL A 204 -4.99 -5.97 -1.82
N LYS A 205 -3.96 -6.55 -1.21
CA LYS A 205 -4.03 -7.21 0.10
C LYS A 205 -2.78 -6.88 0.89
N SER A 206 -2.95 -6.59 2.19
CA SER A 206 -1.88 -6.53 3.18
C SER A 206 -2.02 -7.72 4.13
N TYR A 207 -0.89 -8.31 4.54
CA TYR A 207 -0.89 -9.42 5.50
C TYR A 207 -1.23 -8.91 6.91
N ASP A 208 -0.72 -7.74 7.30
CA ASP A 208 -0.90 -7.16 8.63
C ASP A 208 -2.24 -6.45 8.81
N GLU A 209 -2.90 -6.06 7.72
CA GLU A 209 -4.16 -5.30 7.76
C GLU A 209 -5.26 -5.96 6.95
N TYR A 210 -5.21 -7.30 6.85
CA TYR A 210 -6.08 -8.10 6.01
C TYR A 210 -7.56 -7.73 6.14
N THR A 211 -8.05 -7.51 7.37
CA THR A 211 -9.46 -7.17 7.65
C THR A 211 -9.88 -5.83 7.04
N TYR A 212 -9.05 -4.77 7.13
CA TYR A 212 -9.41 -3.46 6.59
C TYR A 212 -9.36 -3.44 5.06
N TYR A 213 -8.35 -4.07 4.46
CA TYR A 213 -8.30 -4.25 3.01
C TYR A 213 -9.48 -5.11 2.52
N HIS A 214 -9.84 -6.16 3.26
CA HIS A 214 -11.01 -6.98 2.94
C HIS A 214 -12.30 -6.15 2.94
N MET A 215 -12.56 -5.41 4.03
CA MET A 215 -13.72 -4.54 4.16
C MET A 215 -13.81 -3.50 3.03
N LEU A 216 -12.70 -2.84 2.71
CA LEU A 216 -12.64 -1.88 1.61
C LEU A 216 -12.85 -2.52 0.24
N ASN A 217 -12.24 -3.68 0.00
CA ASN A 217 -12.42 -4.44 -1.25
C ASN A 217 -13.86 -4.91 -1.41
N VAL A 218 -14.51 -5.38 -0.35
CA VAL A 218 -15.94 -5.76 -0.38
C VAL A 218 -16.80 -4.53 -0.67
N GLY A 219 -16.54 -3.38 -0.04
CA GLY A 219 -17.22 -2.13 -0.35
C GLY A 219 -17.06 -1.71 -1.81
N LEU A 220 -15.84 -1.76 -2.35
CA LEU A 220 -15.54 -1.43 -3.73
C LEU A 220 -16.22 -2.39 -4.72
N LEU A 221 -16.20 -3.69 -4.45
CA LEU A 221 -16.92 -4.70 -5.25
C LEU A 221 -18.43 -4.47 -5.21
N ALA A 222 -18.98 -4.09 -4.05
CA ALA A 222 -20.40 -3.81 -3.88
C ALA A 222 -20.82 -2.57 -4.69
N VAL A 223 -19.98 -1.53 -4.71
CA VAL A 223 -20.15 -0.36 -5.58
C VAL A 223 -20.12 -0.75 -7.06
N SER A 224 -19.10 -1.50 -7.49
CA SER A 224 -18.98 -1.97 -8.89
C SER A 224 -20.14 -2.84 -9.32
N LEU A 225 -20.64 -3.72 -8.44
CA LEU A 225 -21.82 -4.53 -8.69
C LEU A 225 -23.08 -3.67 -8.82
N GLY A 226 -23.28 -2.71 -7.91
CA GLY A 226 -24.42 -1.80 -7.97
C GLY A 226 -24.44 -0.97 -9.26
N GLN A 227 -23.27 -0.49 -9.69
CA GLN A 227 -23.09 0.22 -10.96
C GLN A 227 -23.44 -0.68 -12.15
N ALA A 228 -22.92 -1.92 -12.17
CA ALA A 228 -23.20 -2.89 -13.23
C ALA A 228 -24.67 -3.30 -13.32
N LEU A 229 -25.38 -3.29 -12.19
CA LEU A 229 -26.83 -3.56 -12.11
C LEU A 229 -27.69 -2.34 -12.44
N GLY A 230 -27.10 -1.17 -12.71
CA GLY A 230 -27.82 0.06 -13.02
C GLY A 230 -28.60 0.64 -11.83
N LEU A 231 -28.14 0.38 -10.61
CA LEU A 231 -28.75 0.95 -9.40
C LEU A 231 -28.62 2.48 -9.40
N ARG A 232 -29.54 3.16 -8.68
CA ARG A 232 -29.43 4.60 -8.50
C ARG A 232 -28.24 4.94 -7.59
N ARG A 233 -27.74 6.17 -7.73
CA ARG A 233 -26.56 6.65 -7.00
C ARG A 233 -26.68 6.49 -5.48
N ASP A 234 -27.83 6.83 -4.90
CA ASP A 234 -28.14 6.67 -3.48
C ASP A 234 -28.06 5.20 -3.02
N GLN A 235 -28.54 4.28 -3.85
CA GLN A 235 -28.51 2.85 -3.59
C GLN A 235 -27.08 2.29 -3.68
N ILE A 236 -26.29 2.75 -4.65
CA ILE A 236 -24.87 2.39 -4.80
C ILE A 236 -24.07 2.84 -3.58
N VAL A 237 -24.28 4.06 -3.10
CA VAL A 237 -23.60 4.56 -1.89
C VAL A 237 -23.99 3.73 -0.67
N THR A 238 -25.28 3.44 -0.52
CA THR A 238 -25.77 2.61 0.60
C THR A 238 -25.17 1.21 0.55
N LEU A 239 -25.12 0.59 -0.63
CA LEU A 239 -24.56 -0.74 -0.83
C LEU A 239 -23.04 -0.76 -0.58
N GLY A 240 -22.32 0.25 -1.07
CA GLY A 240 -20.89 0.43 -0.82
C GLY A 240 -20.58 0.63 0.65
N LEU A 241 -21.38 1.44 1.36
CA LEU A 241 -21.23 1.67 2.81
C LEU A 241 -21.50 0.41 3.62
N ALA A 242 -22.52 -0.37 3.24
CA ALA A 242 -22.81 -1.66 3.85
C ALA A 242 -21.64 -2.64 3.65
N GLY A 243 -21.10 -2.75 2.43
CA GLY A 243 -19.92 -3.58 2.16
C GLY A 243 -18.68 -3.10 2.89
N LEU A 244 -18.47 -1.78 2.96
CA LEU A 244 -17.33 -1.17 3.64
C LEU A 244 -17.34 -1.46 5.15
N LEU A 245 -18.51 -1.48 5.80
CA LEU A 245 -18.63 -1.58 7.25
C LEU A 245 -19.13 -2.95 7.75
N HIS A 246 -19.42 -3.90 6.87
CA HIS A 246 -20.08 -5.17 7.22
C HIS A 246 -19.38 -5.93 8.36
N ASP A 247 -18.06 -5.86 8.41
CA ASP A 247 -17.20 -6.58 9.34
C ASP A 247 -16.68 -5.71 10.49
N VAL A 248 -17.16 -4.46 10.64
CA VAL A 248 -16.61 -3.51 11.63
C VAL A 248 -16.74 -4.02 13.07
N GLY A 249 -17.74 -4.86 13.36
CA GLY A 249 -17.91 -5.46 14.68
C GLY A 249 -16.82 -6.46 15.07
N LYS A 250 -15.98 -6.91 14.12
CA LYS A 250 -14.82 -7.78 14.41
C LYS A 250 -13.81 -7.13 15.35
N VAL A 251 -13.84 -5.80 15.51
CA VAL A 251 -12.98 -5.08 16.48
C VAL A 251 -13.24 -5.47 17.95
N HIS A 252 -14.37 -6.10 18.25
CA HIS A 252 -14.69 -6.62 19.58
C HIS A 252 -14.35 -8.10 19.75
N MET A 253 -13.86 -8.76 18.70
CA MET A 253 -13.49 -10.16 18.79
C MET A 253 -12.12 -10.32 19.46
N PRO A 254 -11.94 -11.33 20.32
CA PRO A 254 -10.64 -11.71 20.84
C PRO A 254 -9.65 -12.05 19.71
N GLU A 255 -8.40 -11.62 19.87
CA GLU A 255 -7.33 -11.78 18.87
C GLU A 255 -7.06 -13.27 18.55
N ASP A 256 -7.11 -14.13 19.56
CA ASP A 256 -6.94 -15.59 19.41
C ASP A 256 -8.05 -16.25 18.59
N VAL A 257 -9.24 -15.65 18.55
CA VAL A 257 -10.34 -16.07 17.68
C VAL A 257 -10.21 -15.47 16.28
N LEU A 258 -9.82 -14.20 16.19
CA LEU A 258 -9.67 -13.47 14.93
C LEU A 258 -8.52 -14.02 14.06
N LEU A 259 -7.40 -14.39 14.69
CA LEU A 259 -6.20 -14.91 14.02
C LEU A 259 -6.14 -16.44 13.97
N HIS A 260 -7.20 -17.15 14.38
CA HIS A 260 -7.20 -18.60 14.47
C HIS A 260 -6.99 -19.25 13.09
N VAL A 261 -5.98 -20.12 12.98
CA VAL A 261 -5.68 -20.87 11.76
C VAL A 261 -6.31 -22.25 11.84
N GLY A 262 -7.26 -22.53 10.94
CA GLY A 262 -7.93 -23.84 10.84
C GLY A 262 -9.40 -23.79 11.24
N LYS A 263 -9.99 -24.95 11.55
CA LYS A 263 -11.40 -25.01 11.96
C LYS A 263 -11.57 -24.39 13.34
N LEU A 264 -12.54 -23.49 13.46
CA LEU A 264 -12.97 -22.92 14.73
C LEU A 264 -13.73 -23.98 15.53
N SER A 265 -13.53 -23.96 16.85
CA SER A 265 -14.41 -24.68 17.79
C SER A 265 -15.81 -24.06 17.80
N GLU A 266 -16.80 -24.79 18.33
CA GLU A 266 -18.16 -24.24 18.49
C GLU A 266 -18.18 -22.95 19.31
N GLU A 267 -17.35 -22.83 20.34
CA GLU A 267 -17.29 -21.62 21.18
C GLU A 267 -16.70 -20.43 20.43
N GLN A 268 -15.59 -20.65 19.71
CA GLN A 268 -15.01 -19.62 18.84
C GLN A 268 -16.00 -19.19 17.76
N TRP A 269 -16.78 -20.13 17.21
CA TRP A 269 -17.82 -19.82 16.24
C TRP A 269 -18.95 -18.97 16.83
N ARG A 270 -19.41 -19.26 18.06
CA ARG A 270 -20.39 -18.42 18.76
C ARG A 270 -19.88 -16.99 18.98
N ILE A 271 -18.57 -16.81 19.19
CA ILE A 271 -17.95 -15.49 19.29
C ILE A 271 -17.98 -14.78 17.94
N VAL A 272 -17.58 -15.47 16.85
CA VAL A 272 -17.66 -14.91 15.49
C VAL A 272 -19.08 -14.47 15.16
N GLN A 273 -20.11 -15.25 15.50
CA GLN A 273 -21.51 -14.92 15.19
C GLN A 273 -22.03 -13.64 15.84
N LYS A 274 -21.32 -13.05 16.81
CA LYS A 274 -21.69 -11.80 17.47
C LYS A 274 -21.14 -10.55 16.77
N HIS A 275 -20.27 -10.70 15.77
CA HIS A 275 -19.69 -9.53 15.07
C HIS A 275 -20.70 -8.77 14.20
N PRO A 276 -21.72 -9.39 13.57
CA PRO A 276 -22.81 -8.65 12.95
C PRO A 276 -23.71 -8.11 14.07
N VAL A 277 -23.99 -6.82 14.05
CA VAL A 277 -24.86 -6.13 15.02
C VAL A 277 -26.33 -6.40 14.72
#